data_AF-A0A3C1W4X9-F1
#
_entry.id   AF-A0A3C1W4X9-F1
#
_cell.length_a   1.000
_cell.length_b   1.000
_cell.length_c   1.000
_cell.angle_alpha   90.00
_cell.angle_beta   90.00
_cell.angle_gamma   90.00
#
_symmetry.space_group_name_H-M   'P 1'
#
loop_
_entity.id
_entity.type
_entity.pdbx_description
1 polymer ?
#
loop_
_entity_poly.entity_id
_entity_poly.type
_entity_poly.pdbx_seq_one_letter_code
_entity_poly.pdbx_strand_id
1 'polypeptide(L)'
;VVIFLTDDQGTLDANCYGSTDLYTPAMDSLAETGVRFTQAYSHTVCCPARALLMTGRHPQRSGVVHWTQGDRKGSDSQNRNMAASEITIAEVLKKAGYAT
;
A
#
# COMPACT_ATOMS: atom_id res chain seq x y z
N VAL A 1 14.43 -5.49 1.21
CA VAL A 1 13.13 -5.30 1.88
C VAL A 1 12.06 -5.84 0.95
N VAL A 2 11.11 -6.64 1.44
CA VAL A 2 9.99 -7.15 0.63
C VAL A 2 8.69 -6.69 1.28
N ILE A 3 7.83 -6.05 0.49
CA ILE A 3 6.50 -5.60 0.94
C ILE A 3 5.47 -6.36 0.11
N PHE A 4 4.67 -7.19 0.78
CA PHE A 4 3.48 -7.80 0.18
C PHE A 4 2.29 -6.87 0.44
N LEU A 5 1.71 -6.33 -0.63
CA LEU A 5 0.49 -5.53 -0.57
C LEU A 5 -0.56 -6.22 -1.44
N THR A 6 -1.61 -6.74 -0.82
CA THR A 6 -2.73 -7.36 -1.51
C THR A 6 -3.71 -6.30 -2.01
N ASP A 7 -4.55 -6.68 -2.99
CA ASP A 7 -5.56 -5.81 -3.59
C ASP A 7 -6.94 -6.26 -3.11
N ASP A 8 -7.71 -5.34 -2.54
CA ASP A 8 -9.08 -5.56 -2.03
C ASP A 8 -9.27 -6.69 -0.99
N GLN A 9 -8.19 -7.18 -0.38
CA GLN A 9 -8.27 -8.20 0.67
C GLN A 9 -8.77 -7.60 2.00
N GLY A 10 -9.85 -8.17 2.54
CA GLY A 10 -10.36 -7.86 3.85
C GLY A 10 -9.57 -8.53 4.98
N THR A 11 -9.63 -7.97 6.18
CA THR A 11 -8.95 -8.54 7.36
C THR A 11 -9.35 -9.99 7.63
N LEU A 12 -10.63 -10.33 7.43
CA LEU A 12 -11.14 -11.68 7.71
C LEU A 12 -10.78 -12.70 6.63
N ASP A 13 -10.12 -12.32 5.54
CA ASP A 13 -9.79 -13.22 4.42
C ASP A 13 -8.54 -14.09 4.66
N ALA A 14 -7.99 -14.09 5.87
CA ALA A 14 -6.87 -14.96 6.25
C ALA A 14 -7.23 -15.77 7.50
N ASN A 15 -6.79 -17.04 7.56
CA ASN A 15 -7.13 -17.94 8.67
C ASN A 15 -6.61 -17.40 10.00
N CYS A 16 -5.39 -16.84 10.00
CA CYS A 16 -4.83 -16.14 11.15
C CYS A 16 -5.62 -14.89 11.57
N TYR A 17 -6.67 -14.47 10.88
CA TYR A 17 -7.59 -13.42 11.34
C TYR A 17 -9.04 -13.91 11.50
N GLY A 18 -9.31 -15.19 11.25
CA GLY A 18 -10.60 -15.83 11.52
C GLY A 18 -11.32 -16.40 10.30
N SER A 19 -10.73 -16.38 9.09
CA SER A 19 -11.32 -17.11 7.95
C SER A 19 -11.44 -18.61 8.27
N THR A 20 -12.60 -19.18 8.00
CA THR A 20 -12.88 -20.63 8.14
C THR A 20 -12.98 -21.36 6.81
N ASP A 21 -13.05 -20.61 5.71
CA ASP A 21 -13.36 -21.09 4.36
C ASP A 21 -12.21 -20.88 3.35
N LEU A 22 -11.28 -19.97 3.63
CA LEU A 22 -10.06 -19.78 2.84
C LEU A 22 -8.91 -20.62 3.40
N TYR A 23 -7.93 -20.92 2.55
CA TYR A 23 -6.74 -21.69 2.93
C TYR A 23 -5.47 -20.85 2.67
N THR A 24 -4.91 -20.29 3.75
CA THR A 24 -3.81 -19.30 3.69
C THR A 24 -2.55 -19.71 4.48
N PRO A 25 -2.05 -20.97 4.37
CA PRO A 25 -1.03 -21.51 5.26
C PRO A 25 0.30 -20.73 5.26
N ALA A 26 0.65 -20.08 4.15
CA ALA A 26 1.86 -19.25 4.07
C ALA A 26 1.71 -17.94 4.88
N MET A 27 0.54 -17.30 4.84
CA MET A 27 0.25 -16.12 5.66
C MET A 27 0.18 -16.49 7.14
N ASP A 28 -0.42 -17.64 7.45
CA ASP A 28 -0.53 -18.13 8.82
C ASP A 28 0.85 -18.41 9.42
N SER A 29 1.74 -19.05 8.65
CA SER A 29 3.12 -19.28 9.07
C SER A 29 3.88 -17.97 9.34
N LEU A 30 3.68 -16.94 8.51
CA LEU A 30 4.26 -15.61 8.75
C LEU A 30 3.68 -14.96 10.01
N ALA A 31 2.39 -15.15 10.29
CA ALA A 31 1.73 -14.60 11.47
C ALA A 31 2.16 -15.31 12.77
N GLU A 32 2.40 -16.62 12.73
CA GLU A 32 2.86 -17.43 13.87
C GLU A 32 4.33 -17.15 14.22
N THR A 33 5.18 -16.94 13.22
CA THR A 33 6.63 -16.73 13.40
C THR A 33 7.03 -15.25 13.45
N GLY A 34 6.07 -14.34 13.30
CA GLY A 34 6.30 -12.90 13.21
C GLY A 34 5.42 -12.08 14.15
N VAL A 35 5.15 -10.84 13.75
CA VAL A 35 4.24 -9.93 14.47
C VAL A 35 2.96 -9.77 13.66
N ARG A 36 1.84 -10.11 14.29
CA ARG A 36 0.49 -9.94 13.73
C ARG A 36 -0.20 -8.74 14.38
N PHE A 37 -0.59 -7.75 13.59
CA PHE A 37 -1.30 -6.57 14.06
C PHE A 37 -2.81 -6.81 14.08
N THR A 38 -3.48 -6.58 15.20
CA THR A 38 -4.96 -6.61 15.27
C THR A 38 -5.61 -5.26 14.94
N GLN A 39 -4.81 -4.21 14.81
CA GLN A 39 -5.22 -2.87 14.43
C GLN A 39 -4.23 -2.28 13.41
N ALA A 40 -4.47 -2.54 12.13
CA ALA A 40 -3.74 -1.97 11.01
C ALA A 40 -4.74 -1.36 10.01
N TYR A 41 -4.45 -0.16 9.52
CA TYR A 41 -5.40 0.63 8.73
C TYR A 41 -4.82 1.01 7.38
N SER A 42 -5.69 1.06 6.37
CA SER A 42 -5.38 1.52 5.02
C SER A 42 -6.39 2.58 4.59
N HIS A 43 -6.06 3.35 3.55
CA HIS A 43 -7.07 4.14 2.87
C HIS A 43 -8.05 3.21 2.13
N THR A 44 -9.31 3.63 2.01
CA THR A 44 -10.41 2.79 1.52
C THR A 44 -10.37 2.46 0.02
N VAL A 45 -9.41 3.00 -0.74
CA VAL A 45 -9.34 2.86 -2.20
C VAL A 45 -7.88 2.78 -2.67
N CYS A 46 -7.66 2.07 -3.79
CA CYS A 46 -6.36 1.61 -4.25
C CYS A 46 -5.32 2.72 -4.47
N CYS A 47 -5.59 3.74 -5.29
CA CYS A 47 -4.60 4.77 -5.62
C CYS A 47 -4.13 5.57 -4.39
N PRO A 48 -5.04 6.12 -3.53
CA PRO A 48 -4.65 6.77 -2.30
C PRO A 48 -3.89 5.84 -1.32
N ALA A 49 -4.33 4.59 -1.15
CA ALA A 49 -3.65 3.64 -0.26
C ALA A 49 -2.20 3.36 -0.70
N ARG A 50 -1.98 3.17 -2.01
CA ARG A 50 -0.64 2.96 -2.59
C ARG A 50 0.22 4.21 -2.48
N ALA A 51 -0.35 5.41 -2.71
CA ALA A 51 0.39 6.66 -2.52
C ALA A 51 0.83 6.87 -1.08
N LEU A 52 -0.03 6.54 -0.11
CA LEU A 52 0.30 6.56 1.32
C LEU A 52 1.47 5.62 1.63
N LEU A 53 1.41 4.37 1.16
CA LEU A 53 2.48 3.39 1.37
C LEU A 53 3.81 3.87 0.78
N MET A 54 3.77 4.42 -0.44
CA MET A 54 5.00 4.83 -1.14
C MET A 54 5.64 6.07 -0.50
N THR A 55 4.85 7.00 0.03
CA THR A 55 5.36 8.32 0.50
C THR A 55 5.41 8.46 2.02
N GLY A 56 4.74 7.58 2.77
CA GLY A 56 4.55 7.72 4.21
C GLY A 56 3.67 8.92 4.60
N ARG A 57 2.89 9.47 3.66
CA ARG A 57 2.13 10.72 3.84
C ARG A 57 0.65 10.47 3.54
N HIS A 58 -0.21 11.24 4.21
CA HIS A 58 -1.64 11.24 3.91
C HIS A 58 -1.87 11.61 2.42
N PRO A 59 -2.71 10.91 1.65
CA PRO A 59 -2.77 11.06 0.17
C PRO A 59 -3.06 12.47 -0.36
N GLN A 60 -3.82 13.27 0.40
CA GLN A 60 -4.06 14.70 0.14
C GLN A 60 -2.75 15.49 0.04
N ARG A 61 -1.71 15.08 0.79
CA ARG A 61 -0.40 15.73 0.78
C ARG A 61 0.47 15.31 -0.41
N SER A 62 0.18 14.15 -1.01
CA SER A 62 0.90 13.62 -2.18
C SER A 62 0.20 13.90 -3.51
N GLY A 63 -0.96 14.56 -3.48
CA GLY A 63 -1.75 14.90 -4.67
C GLY A 63 -2.61 13.76 -5.21
N VAL A 64 -2.86 12.70 -4.45
CA VAL A 64 -3.70 11.55 -4.87
C VAL A 64 -4.99 11.55 -4.07
N VAL A 65 -6.00 12.27 -4.55
CA VAL A 65 -7.31 12.39 -3.88
C VAL A 65 -8.45 11.71 -4.65
N HIS A 66 -8.12 10.96 -5.70
CA HIS A 66 -9.07 10.17 -6.49
C HIS A 66 -8.63 8.71 -6.57
N TRP A 67 -9.58 7.79 -6.78
CA TRP A 67 -9.32 6.36 -6.97
C TRP A 67 -8.93 5.98 -8.40
N THR A 68 -8.82 6.95 -9.31
CA THR A 68 -8.49 6.71 -10.72
C THR A 68 -7.28 7.54 -11.10
N GLN A 69 -6.43 6.94 -11.93
CA GLN A 69 -5.30 7.64 -12.52
C GLN A 69 -5.80 8.63 -13.58
N GLY A 70 -5.23 9.84 -13.61
CA GLY A 70 -5.46 10.80 -14.69
C GLY A 70 -4.41 10.65 -15.79
N ASP A 71 -4.64 11.23 -16.97
CA ASP A 71 -3.57 11.32 -17.97
C ASP A 71 -2.42 12.14 -17.37
N ARG A 72 -1.20 11.59 -17.36
CA ARG A 72 -0.02 12.24 -16.79
C ARG A 72 0.28 13.61 -17.43
N LYS A 73 -0.11 13.81 -18.69
CA LYS A 73 0.02 15.09 -19.40
C LYS A 73 -1.32 15.81 -19.58
N GLY A 74 -2.41 15.21 -19.13
CA GLY A 74 -3.76 15.74 -19.24
C GLY A 74 -4.06 16.79 -18.17
N SER A 75 -5.13 17.54 -18.41
CA SER A 75 -5.68 18.50 -17.44
C SER A 75 -6.20 17.82 -16.16
N ASP A 76 -6.42 16.50 -16.19
CA ASP A 76 -6.86 15.70 -15.06
C ASP A 76 -5.71 15.10 -14.24
N SER A 77 -4.44 15.39 -14.58
CA SER A 77 -3.27 14.90 -13.84
C SER A 77 -3.24 15.38 -12.39
N GLN A 78 -3.62 16.65 -12.16
CA GLN A 78 -3.64 17.24 -10.83
C GLN A 78 -4.66 16.53 -9.95
N ASN A 79 -4.30 16.29 -8.68
CA ASN A 79 -5.16 15.66 -7.68
C ASN A 79 -5.55 14.19 -7.98
N ARG A 80 -5.05 13.59 -9.06
CA ARG A 80 -5.26 12.18 -9.42
C ARG A 80 -3.97 11.39 -9.46
N ASN A 81 -2.88 12.00 -9.92
CA ASN A 81 -1.57 11.38 -9.98
C ASN A 81 -0.68 11.88 -8.84
N MET A 82 0.19 11.01 -8.32
CA MET A 82 1.16 11.38 -7.29
C MET A 82 2.08 12.47 -7.83
N ALA A 83 2.26 13.53 -7.04
CA ALA A 83 3.11 14.65 -7.43
C ALA A 83 4.56 14.16 -7.63
N ALA A 84 5.19 14.55 -8.74
CA ALA A 84 6.55 14.13 -9.08
C ALA A 84 7.62 14.66 -8.11
N SER A 85 7.26 15.60 -7.23
CA SER A 85 8.10 16.12 -6.15
C SER A 85 8.09 15.27 -4.88
N GLU A 86 7.16 14.31 -4.77
CA GLU A 86 7.14 13.38 -3.64
C GLU A 86 8.32 12.40 -3.71
N ILE A 87 8.81 12.00 -2.54
CA ILE A 87 9.91 11.05 -2.42
C ILE A 87 9.34 9.72 -1.95
N THR A 88 9.64 8.66 -2.69
CA THR A 88 9.16 7.32 -2.41
C THR A 88 10.10 6.54 -1.48
N ILE A 89 9.56 5.54 -0.78
CA ILE A 89 10.36 4.58 -0.01
C ILE A 89 11.42 3.90 -0.88
N ALA A 90 11.13 3.63 -2.16
CA ALA A 90 12.09 3.06 -3.10
C ALA A 90 13.27 4.02 -3.35
N GLU A 91 13.03 5.32 -3.57
CA GLU A 91 14.09 6.30 -3.75
C GLU A 91 14.92 6.52 -2.49
N VAL A 92 14.29 6.45 -1.30
CA VAL A 92 15.01 6.48 -0.02
C VAL A 92 15.91 5.26 0.13
N LEU A 93 15.39 4.05 -0.13
CA LEU A 93 16.16 2.81 -0.04
C LEU A 93 17.28 2.74 -1.07
N LYS A 94 17.05 3.23 -2.29
CA LYS A 94 18.06 3.31 -3.35
C LYS A 94 19.25 4.16 -2.93
N LYS A 95 19.03 5.29 -2.24
CA LYS A 95 20.11 6.12 -1.67
C LYS A 95 20.94 5.38 -0.61
N ALA A 96 20.34 4.39 0.06
CA ALA A 96 21.01 3.53 1.02
C ALA A 96 21.67 2.28 0.39
N GLY A 97 21.73 2.19 -0.94
CA GLY A 97 22.40 1.09 -1.66
C GLY A 97 21.53 -0.15 -1.91
N TYR A 98 20.23 -0.08 -1.64
CA TYR A 98 19.31 -1.16 -1.99
C TYR A 98 19.07 -1.20 -3.51
N ALA A 99 19.00 -2.40 -4.07
CA ALA A 99 18.41 -2.64 -5.37
C ALA A 99 16.87 -2.58 -5.23
N THR A 100 16.28 -1.57 -5.84
CA THR A 100 14.83 -1.28 -5.81
C THR A 100 14.30 -1.18 -7.22
#